data_AF-A0A3S4YFP7-F1
#
_entry.id   AF-A0A3S4YFP7-F1
#
_cell.length_a   1.000
_cell.length_b   1.000
_cell.length_c   1.000
_cell.angle_alpha   90.00
_cell.angle_beta   90.00
_cell.angle_gamma   90.00
#
_symmetry.space_group_name_H-M   'P 1'
#
loop_
_entity.id
_entity.type
_entity.pdbx_description
1 polymer ?
#
loop_
_entity_poly.entity_id
_entity_poly.type
_entity_poly.pdbx_seq_one_letter_code
_entity_poly.pdbx_strand_id
1 'polypeptide(L)'
;MFLSITNLISIYKIYNTERLFRFKYNVINSQTKICLMKKVLIIIIVAFILIQFFPINKNNPIATPQLDFLKIKNTPESTANLIRNACYDCHSNDSKYPWYSNVQPLGWFLENHIKEGRKELNFSTFATYQKKKQVKKLEEAVEMIENSEMPLDSYIIAHSEAKLTVAEQRELIDYFKLVSKDVRIMNDLPDTFENSSNKN
;
A
#
# COMPACT_ATOMS: atom_id res chain seq x y z
N MET A 1 78.03 -13.71 -3.10
CA MET A 1 76.92 -13.64 -2.12
C MET A 1 76.02 -14.85 -2.35
N PHE A 2 76.42 -16.03 -1.83
CA PHE A 2 75.70 -17.28 -2.04
C PHE A 2 74.60 -17.38 -0.99
N LEU A 3 73.34 -17.16 -1.39
CA LEU A 3 72.21 -17.61 -0.60
C LEU A 3 72.30 -19.14 -0.54
N SER A 4 72.68 -19.66 0.63
CA SER A 4 72.74 -21.11 0.90
C SER A 4 71.41 -21.77 0.53
N ILE A 5 71.48 -22.95 -0.09
CA ILE A 5 70.31 -23.78 -0.47
C ILE A 5 69.36 -23.99 0.73
N THR A 6 69.88 -23.96 1.95
CA THR A 6 69.09 -24.01 3.20
C THR A 6 68.13 -22.83 3.37
N ASN A 7 68.49 -21.62 2.93
CA ASN A 7 67.62 -20.44 2.98
C ASN A 7 66.45 -20.54 2.01
N LEU A 8 66.67 -21.07 0.80
CA LEU A 8 65.62 -21.29 -0.19
C LEU A 8 64.59 -22.32 0.28
N ILE A 9 65.06 -23.41 0.89
CA ILE A 9 64.19 -24.44 1.47
C ILE A 9 63.38 -23.85 2.64
N SER A 10 64.00 -23.02 3.48
CA SER A 10 63.32 -22.37 4.61
C SER A 10 62.21 -21.41 4.14
N ILE A 11 62.51 -20.57 3.15
CA ILE A 11 61.53 -19.63 2.57
C ILE A 11 60.37 -20.38 1.90
N TYR A 12 60.65 -21.44 1.15
CA TYR A 12 59.61 -22.26 0.53
C TYR A 12 58.70 -22.93 1.57
N LYS A 13 59.29 -23.43 2.67
CA LYS A 13 58.53 -24.01 3.79
C LYS A 13 57.62 -22.97 4.45
N ILE A 14 58.10 -21.76 4.69
CA ILE A 14 57.32 -20.65 5.27
C ILE A 14 56.17 -20.26 4.35
N TYR A 15 56.45 -20.03 3.06
CA TYR A 15 55.44 -19.62 2.08
C TYR A 15 54.32 -20.66 1.92
N ASN A 16 54.69 -21.94 1.89
CA ASN A 16 53.71 -23.02 1.77
C ASN A 16 52.87 -23.17 3.06
N THR A 17 53.46 -22.92 4.23
CA THR A 17 52.75 -22.95 5.52
C THR A 17 51.75 -21.80 5.65
N GLU A 18 52.13 -20.58 5.28
CA GLU A 18 51.25 -19.41 5.19
C GLU A 18 50.08 -19.65 4.22
N ARG A 19 50.36 -20.25 3.05
CA ARG A 19 49.34 -20.58 2.04
C ARG A 19 48.32 -21.60 2.57
N LEU A 20 48.79 -22.66 3.23
CA LEU A 20 47.94 -23.65 3.89
C LEU A 20 47.11 -23.06 5.03
N PHE A 21 47.71 -22.16 5.82
CA PHE A 21 47.02 -21.47 6.90
C PHE A 21 45.90 -20.56 6.37
N ARG A 22 46.19 -19.74 5.36
CA ARG A 22 45.17 -18.90 4.69
C ARG A 22 44.06 -19.72 4.05
N PHE A 23 44.39 -20.85 3.42
CA PHE A 23 43.38 -21.74 2.84
C PHE A 23 42.47 -22.36 3.92
N LYS A 24 43.06 -22.92 4.99
CA LYS A 24 42.29 -23.46 6.12
C LYS A 24 41.44 -22.39 6.79
N TYR A 25 41.98 -21.19 7.01
CA TYR A 25 41.25 -20.06 7.58
C TYR A 25 40.05 -19.66 6.72
N ASN A 26 40.23 -19.54 5.40
CA ASN A 26 39.14 -19.21 4.48
C ASN A 26 38.06 -20.30 4.43
N VAL A 27 38.45 -21.58 4.44
CA VAL A 27 37.51 -22.70 4.47
C VAL A 27 36.73 -22.74 5.78
N ILE A 28 37.38 -22.58 6.94
CA ILE A 28 36.73 -22.55 8.26
C ILE A 28 35.78 -21.34 8.36
N ASN A 29 36.23 -20.16 7.96
CA ASN A 29 35.41 -18.93 7.94
C ASN A 29 34.22 -19.03 6.97
N SER A 30 34.39 -19.71 5.84
CA SER A 30 33.28 -20.00 4.91
C SER A 30 32.27 -20.96 5.54
N GLN A 31 32.72 -22.02 6.20
CA GLN A 31 31.85 -23.01 6.85
C GLN A 31 31.09 -22.42 8.05
N THR A 32 31.73 -21.57 8.86
CA THR A 32 31.08 -20.88 9.98
C THR A 32 30.04 -19.86 9.50
N LYS A 33 30.33 -19.10 8.43
CA LYS A 33 29.36 -18.20 7.78
C LYS A 33 28.14 -18.96 7.24
N ILE A 34 28.33 -20.09 6.57
CA ILE A 34 27.23 -20.95 6.07
C ILE A 34 26.36 -21.46 7.23
N CYS A 35 26.98 -21.87 8.34
CA CYS A 35 26.26 -22.34 9.53
C CYS A 35 25.46 -21.21 10.21
N LEU A 36 26.01 -19.99 10.25
CA LEU A 36 25.32 -18.81 10.79
C LEU A 36 24.14 -18.39 9.90
N MET A 37 24.31 -18.35 8.58
CA MET A 37 23.24 -18.01 7.64
C MET A 37 22.08 -19.01 7.71
N LYS A 38 22.37 -20.32 7.88
CA LYS A 38 21.34 -21.33 8.10
C LYS A 38 20.53 -21.08 9.37
N LYS A 39 21.18 -20.71 10.47
CA LYS A 39 20.49 -20.37 11.74
C LYS A 39 19.62 -19.13 11.58
N VAL A 40 20.12 -18.08 10.93
CA VAL A 40 19.34 -16.86 10.66
C VAL A 40 18.12 -17.17 9.79
N LEU A 41 18.27 -17.97 8.73
CA LEU A 41 17.16 -18.38 7.88
C LEU A 41 16.10 -19.16 8.66
N ILE A 42 16.51 -20.09 9.52
CA ILE A 42 15.58 -20.84 10.38
C ILE A 42 14.82 -19.89 11.31
N ILE A 43 15.51 -18.94 11.94
CA ILE A 43 14.87 -17.93 12.82
C ILE A 43 13.83 -17.11 12.05
N ILE A 44 14.16 -16.66 10.83
CA ILE A 44 13.25 -15.89 9.98
C ILE A 44 12.03 -16.73 9.60
N ILE A 45 12.20 -18.00 9.23
CA ILE A 45 11.09 -18.90 8.88
C ILE A 45 10.19 -19.15 10.09
N VAL A 46 10.77 -19.44 11.26
CA VAL A 46 10.00 -19.64 12.50
C VAL A 46 9.23 -18.36 12.84
N ALA A 47 9.88 -17.19 12.81
CA ALA A 47 9.21 -15.92 13.02
C ALA A 47 8.08 -15.67 12.01
N PHE A 48 8.31 -15.95 10.72
CA PHE A 48 7.32 -15.82 9.66
C PHE A 48 6.09 -16.71 9.90
N ILE A 49 6.29 -17.96 10.33
CA ILE A 49 5.22 -18.88 10.70
C ILE A 49 4.45 -18.36 11.92
N LEU A 50 5.15 -17.88 12.94
CA LEU A 50 4.54 -17.36 14.16
C LEU A 50 3.65 -16.13 13.90
N ILE A 51 4.06 -15.22 13.02
CA ILE A 51 3.24 -14.04 12.72
C ILE A 51 1.95 -14.37 11.95
N GLN A 52 1.88 -15.52 11.24
CA GLN A 52 0.64 -15.91 10.52
C GLN A 52 -0.52 -16.23 11.47
N PHE A 53 -0.25 -16.52 12.76
CA PHE A 53 -1.28 -16.83 13.75
C PHE A 53 -2.07 -15.59 14.23
N PHE A 54 -1.74 -14.41 13.72
CA PHE A 54 -2.39 -13.14 14.06
C PHE A 54 -3.05 -12.53 12.80
N PRO A 55 -4.12 -13.14 12.27
CA PRO A 55 -4.81 -12.65 11.08
C PRO A 55 -5.60 -11.36 11.34
N ILE A 56 -5.90 -10.63 10.26
CA ILE A 56 -6.75 -9.43 10.30
C ILE A 56 -8.24 -9.78 10.41
N ASN A 57 -9.04 -8.83 10.91
CA ASN A 57 -10.49 -8.95 10.89
C ASN A 57 -11.06 -8.43 9.56
N LYS A 58 -11.69 -9.33 8.79
CA LYS A 58 -12.28 -9.03 7.48
C LYS A 58 -13.79 -8.75 7.53
N ASN A 59 -14.35 -8.58 8.72
CA ASN A 59 -15.78 -8.30 8.87
C ASN A 59 -16.07 -6.86 8.43
N ASN A 60 -16.80 -6.75 7.34
CA ASN A 60 -17.30 -5.48 6.86
C ASN A 60 -18.43 -4.97 7.78
N PRO A 61 -18.46 -3.66 8.10
CA PRO A 61 -19.58 -3.07 8.83
C PRO A 61 -20.89 -3.26 8.06
N ILE A 62 -22.02 -3.31 8.78
CA ILE A 62 -23.34 -3.53 8.17
C ILE A 62 -23.63 -2.43 7.14
N ALA A 63 -23.91 -2.84 5.90
CA ALA A 63 -24.28 -1.92 4.84
C ALA A 63 -25.67 -1.32 5.10
N THR A 64 -25.77 0.00 5.02
CA THR A 64 -27.04 0.72 5.08
C THR A 64 -27.25 1.44 3.74
N PRO A 65 -28.02 0.87 2.80
CA PRO A 65 -28.13 1.40 1.44
C PRO A 65 -28.57 2.86 1.36
N GLN A 66 -29.31 3.36 2.35
CA GLN A 66 -29.80 4.74 2.41
C GLN A 66 -28.71 5.75 2.78
N LEU A 67 -27.54 5.28 3.23
CA LEU A 67 -26.39 6.13 3.55
C LEU A 67 -25.31 6.11 2.46
N ASP A 68 -25.41 5.16 1.54
CA ASP A 68 -24.42 4.92 0.51
C ASP A 68 -24.45 5.98 -0.60
N PHE A 69 -23.28 6.48 -0.97
CA PHE A 69 -23.09 7.52 -1.96
C PHE A 69 -23.75 7.20 -3.30
N LEU A 70 -23.55 5.99 -3.84
CA LEU A 70 -24.07 5.63 -5.16
C LEU A 70 -25.60 5.65 -5.16
N LYS A 71 -26.20 5.19 -4.06
CA LYS A 71 -27.66 5.19 -3.87
C LYS A 71 -28.23 6.58 -3.66
N ILE A 72 -27.70 7.36 -2.72
CA ILE A 72 -28.28 8.68 -2.40
C ILE A 72 -28.09 9.70 -3.52
N LYS A 73 -27.09 9.50 -4.40
CA LYS A 73 -26.84 10.36 -5.56
C LYS A 73 -27.48 9.85 -6.85
N ASN A 74 -28.17 8.70 -6.82
CA ASN A 74 -28.72 8.06 -8.01
C ASN A 74 -27.67 7.99 -9.14
N THR A 75 -26.47 7.53 -8.78
CA THR A 75 -25.31 7.57 -9.69
C THR A 75 -25.58 6.73 -10.94
N PRO A 76 -25.32 7.23 -12.16
CA PRO A 76 -25.44 6.44 -13.38
C PRO A 76 -24.62 5.16 -13.29
N GLU A 77 -25.15 4.05 -13.80
CA GLU A 77 -24.57 2.73 -13.56
C GLU A 77 -23.17 2.57 -14.17
N SER A 78 -22.85 3.26 -15.27
CA SER A 78 -21.48 3.30 -15.84
C SER A 78 -20.50 3.86 -14.82
N THR A 79 -20.78 5.06 -14.30
CA THR A 79 -19.95 5.76 -13.31
C THR A 79 -19.94 5.00 -11.97
N ALA A 80 -21.06 4.40 -11.59
CA ALA A 80 -21.14 3.59 -10.38
C ALA A 80 -20.19 2.39 -10.42
N ASN A 81 -20.05 1.74 -11.58
CA ASN A 81 -19.11 0.64 -11.75
C ASN A 81 -17.66 1.10 -11.65
N LEU A 82 -17.33 2.26 -12.22
CA LEU A 82 -15.99 2.86 -12.07
C LEU A 82 -15.66 3.10 -10.58
N ILE A 83 -16.58 3.71 -9.83
CA ILE A 83 -16.38 4.01 -8.41
C ILE A 83 -16.27 2.70 -7.59
N ARG A 84 -17.08 1.68 -7.89
CA ARG A 84 -16.99 0.38 -7.21
C ARG A 84 -15.63 -0.28 -7.43
N ASN A 85 -15.14 -0.29 -8.66
CA ASN A 85 -13.89 -0.98 -8.99
C ASN A 85 -12.66 -0.20 -8.49
N ALA A 86 -12.67 1.12 -8.63
CA ALA A 86 -11.51 1.95 -8.33
C ALA A 86 -11.43 2.39 -6.86
N CYS A 87 -12.56 2.48 -6.15
CA CYS A 87 -12.60 3.17 -4.85
C CYS A 87 -13.20 2.33 -3.71
N TYR A 88 -14.21 1.50 -3.95
CA TYR A 88 -15.02 0.90 -2.87
C TYR A 88 -14.21 -0.04 -1.96
N ASP A 89 -13.20 -0.73 -2.49
CA ASP A 89 -12.44 -1.69 -1.70
C ASP A 89 -11.67 -1.04 -0.53
N CYS A 90 -11.31 0.25 -0.65
CA CYS A 90 -10.67 1.00 0.44
C CYS A 90 -11.57 2.07 1.06
N HIS A 91 -12.52 2.62 0.31
CA HIS A 91 -13.34 3.76 0.73
C HIS A 91 -14.82 3.39 0.96
N SER A 92 -15.14 2.14 1.27
CA SER A 92 -16.51 1.73 1.59
C SER A 92 -16.56 0.66 2.67
N ASN A 93 -17.75 0.37 3.18
CA ASN A 93 -18.00 -0.78 4.04
C ASN A 93 -18.19 -2.09 3.26
N ASP A 94 -17.94 -2.11 1.95
CA ASP A 94 -18.08 -3.30 1.09
C ASP A 94 -16.72 -3.72 0.50
N SER A 95 -15.69 -3.76 1.34
CA SER A 95 -14.34 -4.13 0.91
C SER A 95 -14.25 -5.60 0.52
N LYS A 96 -13.73 -5.87 -0.67
CA LYS A 96 -13.34 -7.22 -1.09
C LYS A 96 -11.89 -7.46 -0.73
N TYR A 97 -11.66 -8.41 0.18
CA TYR A 97 -10.31 -8.72 0.64
C TYR A 97 -9.62 -9.69 -0.33
N PRO A 98 -8.47 -9.32 -0.92
CA PRO A 98 -7.71 -10.19 -1.81
C PRO A 98 -7.03 -11.33 -1.04
N TRP A 99 -6.54 -12.35 -1.74
CA TRP A 99 -5.95 -13.55 -1.12
C TRP A 99 -4.78 -13.23 -0.17
N TYR A 100 -3.97 -12.22 -0.49
CA TYR A 100 -2.80 -11.81 0.31
C TYR A 100 -3.18 -11.17 1.65
N SER A 101 -4.46 -10.82 1.85
CA SER A 101 -5.00 -10.42 3.16
C SER A 101 -4.83 -11.51 4.23
N ASN A 102 -4.63 -12.76 3.83
CA ASN A 102 -4.39 -13.89 4.72
C ASN A 102 -2.90 -14.13 5.01
N VAL A 103 -1.99 -13.32 4.48
CA VAL A 103 -0.54 -13.50 4.65
C VAL A 103 0.04 -12.30 5.40
N GLN A 104 0.63 -12.53 6.57
CA GLN A 104 1.23 -11.47 7.40
C GLN A 104 2.70 -11.25 6.99
N PRO A 105 3.18 -9.99 7.03
CA PRO A 105 2.52 -8.78 7.52
C PRO A 105 1.66 -8.04 6.48
N LEU A 106 1.55 -8.54 5.24
CA LEU A 106 0.82 -7.86 4.15
C LEU A 106 -0.65 -7.61 4.50
N GLY A 107 -1.31 -8.57 5.15
CA GLY A 107 -2.66 -8.39 5.67
C GLY A 107 -2.79 -7.20 6.63
N TRP A 108 -1.83 -7.01 7.55
CA TRP A 108 -1.87 -5.88 8.49
C TRP A 108 -1.71 -4.53 7.79
N PHE A 109 -0.81 -4.45 6.81
CA PHE A 109 -0.67 -3.24 5.99
C PHE A 109 -1.96 -2.93 5.24
N LEU A 110 -2.59 -3.95 4.65
CA LEU A 110 -3.88 -3.81 3.97
C LEU A 110 -4.98 -3.32 4.90
N GLU A 111 -5.15 -3.95 6.07
CA GLU A 111 -6.15 -3.54 7.06
C GLU A 111 -5.96 -2.08 7.49
N ASN A 112 -4.71 -1.68 7.73
CA ASN A 112 -4.40 -0.30 8.09
C ASN A 112 -4.74 0.68 6.96
N HIS A 113 -4.41 0.33 5.71
CA HIS A 113 -4.75 1.16 4.54
C HIS A 113 -6.26 1.30 4.35
N ILE A 114 -7.03 0.21 4.45
CA ILE A 114 -8.50 0.26 4.36
C ILE A 114 -9.08 1.11 5.50
N LYS A 115 -8.55 0.96 6.72
CA LYS A 115 -9.02 1.73 7.88
C LYS A 115 -8.79 3.23 7.72
N GLU A 116 -7.60 3.64 7.31
CA GLU A 116 -7.31 5.07 7.07
C GLU A 116 -8.07 5.58 5.83
N GLY A 117 -8.19 4.78 4.77
CA GLY A 117 -9.02 5.10 3.59
C GLY A 117 -10.46 5.44 3.97
N ARG A 118 -11.13 4.55 4.72
CA ARG A 118 -12.50 4.76 5.23
C ARG A 118 -12.62 5.98 6.15
N LYS A 119 -11.57 6.32 6.91
CA LYS A 119 -11.56 7.49 7.80
C LYS A 119 -11.51 8.78 7.02
N GLU A 120 -10.73 8.82 5.94
CA GLU A 120 -10.67 9.97 5.04
C GLU A 120 -11.94 10.08 4.20
N LEU A 121 -12.42 9.00 3.60
CA LEU A 121 -13.66 8.99 2.83
C LEU A 121 -14.30 7.59 2.90
N ASN A 122 -15.57 7.55 3.28
CA ASN A 122 -16.38 6.33 3.27
C ASN A 122 -17.69 6.55 2.50
N PHE A 123 -17.77 5.98 1.29
CA PHE A 123 -18.94 6.04 0.42
C PHE A 123 -20.17 5.39 1.05
N SER A 124 -20.02 4.31 1.82
CA SER A 124 -21.16 3.63 2.46
C SER A 124 -21.81 4.43 3.58
N THR A 125 -21.12 5.45 4.11
CA THR A 125 -21.66 6.33 5.16
C THR A 125 -21.70 7.80 4.73
N PHE A 126 -21.58 8.07 3.43
CA PHE A 126 -21.42 9.42 2.89
C PHE A 126 -22.57 10.36 3.28
N ALA A 127 -23.81 9.85 3.34
CA ALA A 127 -24.97 10.64 3.76
C ALA A 127 -24.85 11.21 5.19
N THR A 128 -24.06 10.56 6.05
CA THR A 128 -23.85 10.99 7.45
C THR A 128 -22.92 12.19 7.57
N TYR A 129 -22.16 12.51 6.54
CA TYR A 129 -21.26 13.66 6.55
C TYR A 129 -22.06 14.96 6.50
N GLN A 130 -21.59 15.96 7.26
CA GLN A 130 -22.04 17.34 7.08
C GLN A 130 -21.84 17.77 5.62
N LYS A 131 -22.73 18.60 5.09
CA LYS A 131 -22.72 18.99 3.66
C LYS A 131 -21.40 19.62 3.23
N LYS A 132 -20.82 20.48 4.07
CA LYS A 132 -19.46 21.03 3.86
C LYS A 132 -18.39 19.95 3.76
N LYS A 133 -18.47 18.89 4.58
CA LYS A 133 -17.55 17.75 4.51
C LYS A 133 -17.79 16.93 3.24
N GLN A 134 -19.04 16.73 2.81
CA GLN A 134 -19.35 16.07 1.54
C GLN A 134 -18.68 16.78 0.36
N VAL A 135 -18.82 18.11 0.28
CA VAL A 135 -18.15 18.95 -0.74
C VAL A 135 -16.64 18.76 -0.69
N LYS A 136 -16.02 18.99 0.49
CA LYS A 136 -14.56 18.89 0.66
C LYS A 136 -14.03 17.52 0.24
N LYS A 137 -14.71 16.43 0.62
CA LYS A 137 -14.26 15.07 0.30
C LYS A 137 -14.39 14.71 -1.18
N LEU A 138 -15.36 15.29 -1.89
CA LEU A 138 -15.46 15.15 -3.34
C LEU A 138 -14.39 15.97 -4.06
N GLU A 139 -14.07 17.17 -3.57
CA GLU A 139 -12.97 18.00 -4.10
C GLU A 139 -11.60 17.32 -3.89
N GLU A 140 -11.35 16.79 -2.68
CA GLU A 140 -10.14 15.99 -2.40
C GLU A 140 -10.08 14.75 -3.34
N ALA A 141 -11.19 14.03 -3.54
CA ALA A 141 -11.22 12.89 -4.45
C ALA A 141 -10.90 13.28 -5.91
N VAL A 142 -11.37 14.44 -6.36
CA VAL A 142 -11.02 15.02 -7.67
C VAL A 142 -9.52 15.28 -7.76
N GLU A 143 -8.94 15.97 -6.77
CA GLU A 143 -7.51 16.29 -6.74
C GLU A 143 -6.64 15.02 -6.77
N MET A 144 -7.00 14.01 -5.98
CA MET A 144 -6.27 12.74 -5.94
C MET A 144 -6.30 12.00 -7.29
N ILE A 145 -7.40 12.08 -8.04
CA ILE A 145 -7.49 11.49 -9.39
C ILE A 145 -6.72 12.34 -10.40
N GLU A 146 -6.86 13.67 -10.37
CA GLU A 146 -6.15 14.60 -11.26
C GLU A 146 -4.62 14.47 -11.12
N ASN A 147 -4.13 14.30 -9.89
CA ASN A 147 -2.71 14.12 -9.60
C ASN A 147 -2.22 12.68 -9.83
N SER A 148 -3.09 11.77 -10.29
CA SER A 148 -2.77 10.33 -10.45
C SER A 148 -2.28 9.67 -9.15
N GLU A 149 -2.70 10.18 -8.00
CA GLU A 149 -2.41 9.58 -6.69
C GLU A 149 -3.40 8.47 -6.34
N MET A 150 -4.59 8.50 -6.94
CA MET A 150 -5.62 7.47 -6.78
C MET A 150 -6.13 6.96 -8.14
N PRO A 151 -6.34 5.63 -8.27
CA PRO A 151 -6.00 4.58 -7.30
C PRO A 151 -4.49 4.37 -7.16
N LEU A 152 -4.03 3.90 -5.99
CA LEU A 152 -2.61 3.65 -5.74
C LEU A 152 -2.01 2.68 -6.77
N ASP A 153 -0.83 2.98 -7.31
CA ASP A 153 -0.12 2.09 -8.26
C ASP A 153 0.05 0.67 -7.71
N SER A 154 0.40 0.54 -6.43
CA SER A 154 0.55 -0.74 -5.75
C SER A 154 -0.74 -1.54 -5.67
N TYR A 155 -1.88 -0.85 -5.60
CA TYR A 155 -3.21 -1.47 -5.62
C TYR A 155 -3.54 -2.00 -7.03
N ILE A 156 -3.27 -1.19 -8.07
CA ILE A 156 -3.54 -1.53 -9.47
C ILE A 156 -2.74 -2.77 -9.93
N ILE A 157 -1.52 -2.98 -9.41
CA ILE A 157 -0.73 -4.18 -9.73
C ILE A 157 -1.48 -5.49 -9.39
N ALA A 158 -2.26 -5.49 -8.30
CA ALA A 158 -3.03 -6.64 -7.87
C ALA A 158 -4.51 -6.59 -8.31
N HIS A 159 -5.01 -5.41 -8.70
CA HIS A 159 -6.41 -5.14 -9.08
C HIS A 159 -6.45 -4.35 -10.38
N SER A 160 -6.16 -5.04 -11.49
CA SER A 160 -6.10 -4.40 -12.81
C SER A 160 -7.41 -3.73 -13.24
N GLU A 161 -8.54 -4.22 -12.73
CA GLU A 161 -9.89 -3.68 -12.92
C GLU A 161 -10.10 -2.31 -12.27
N ALA A 162 -9.25 -1.92 -11.31
CA ALA A 162 -9.26 -0.61 -10.71
C ALA A 162 -8.52 0.43 -11.56
N LYS A 163 -7.77 0.00 -12.58
CA LYS A 163 -7.00 0.90 -13.44
C LYS A 163 -7.95 1.74 -14.30
N LEU A 164 -7.98 3.04 -14.02
CA LEU A 164 -8.77 3.99 -14.80
C LEU A 164 -8.01 4.43 -16.06
N THR A 165 -8.68 4.35 -17.22
CA THR A 165 -8.26 5.01 -18.45
C THR A 165 -8.42 6.53 -18.34
N VAL A 166 -7.78 7.29 -19.23
CA VAL A 166 -7.91 8.76 -19.27
C VAL A 166 -9.37 9.21 -19.42
N ALA A 167 -10.18 8.46 -20.18
CA ALA A 167 -11.60 8.75 -20.35
C ALA A 167 -12.38 8.50 -19.05
N GLU A 168 -12.12 7.39 -18.37
CA GLU A 168 -12.79 7.04 -17.10
C GLU A 168 -12.37 7.97 -15.96
N GLN A 169 -11.10 8.37 -15.89
CA GLN A 169 -10.63 9.39 -14.94
C GLN A 169 -11.40 10.69 -15.14
N ARG A 170 -11.54 11.14 -16.40
CA ARG A 170 -12.29 12.35 -16.73
C ARG A 170 -13.76 12.22 -16.37
N GLU A 171 -14.39 11.08 -16.65
CA GLU A 171 -15.78 10.81 -16.24
C GLU A 171 -15.96 10.94 -14.72
N LEU A 172 -15.07 10.32 -13.93
CA LEU A 172 -15.13 10.41 -12.47
C LEU A 172 -14.89 11.83 -11.95
N ILE A 173 -13.91 12.54 -12.50
CA ILE A 173 -13.60 13.93 -12.14
C ILE A 173 -14.81 14.83 -12.40
N ASP A 174 -15.36 14.77 -13.62
CA ASP A 174 -16.49 15.59 -14.02
C ASP A 174 -17.73 15.26 -13.18
N TYR A 175 -17.96 13.97 -12.89
CA TYR A 175 -19.05 13.53 -12.03
C TYR A 175 -18.91 14.02 -10.58
N PHE A 176 -17.73 13.88 -9.96
CA PHE A 176 -17.51 14.36 -8.59
C PHE A 176 -17.59 15.89 -8.49
N LYS A 177 -17.08 16.62 -9.49
CA LYS A 177 -17.27 18.08 -9.58
C LYS A 177 -18.75 18.47 -9.67
N LEU A 178 -19.52 17.77 -10.49
CA LEU A 178 -20.96 17.98 -10.63
C LEU A 178 -21.68 17.75 -9.29
N VAL A 179 -21.49 16.58 -8.67
CA VAL A 179 -22.14 16.25 -7.41
C VAL A 179 -21.73 17.21 -6.28
N SER A 180 -20.46 17.62 -6.23
CA SER A 180 -19.97 18.59 -5.26
C SER A 180 -20.67 19.95 -5.43
N LYS A 181 -20.75 20.44 -6.68
CA LYS A 181 -21.46 21.67 -7.03
C LYS A 181 -22.94 21.61 -6.67
N ASP A 182 -23.61 20.49 -6.94
CA ASP A 182 -25.02 20.30 -6.60
C ASP A 182 -25.25 20.35 -5.09
N VAL A 183 -24.40 19.67 -4.30
CA VAL A 183 -24.47 19.75 -2.82
C VAL A 183 -24.28 21.18 -2.35
N ARG A 184 -23.34 21.92 -2.96
CA ARG A 184 -23.06 23.31 -2.60
C ARG A 184 -24.27 24.21 -2.85
N ILE A 185 -24.86 24.13 -4.04
CA ILE A 185 -26.02 24.93 -4.45
C ILE A 185 -27.25 24.59 -3.59
N MET A 186 -27.56 23.31 -3.40
CA MET A 186 -28.76 22.88 -2.65
C MET A 186 -28.71 23.22 -1.15
N ASN A 187 -27.55 23.63 -0.62
CA ASN A 187 -27.36 23.91 0.80
C ASN A 187 -26.74 25.30 1.04
N ASP A 188 -26.81 26.20 0.05
CA ASP A 188 -26.31 27.60 0.12
C ASP A 188 -24.89 27.71 0.70
N LEU A 189 -23.99 26.80 0.32
CA LEU A 189 -22.62 26.77 0.81
C LEU A 189 -21.72 27.69 -0.03
N PRO A 190 -20.73 28.38 0.58
CA PRO A 190 -19.84 29.28 -0.14
C PRO A 190 -18.91 28.52 -1.10
N ASP A 191 -18.50 29.19 -2.17
CA ASP A 191 -17.49 28.70 -3.08
C ASP A 191 -16.14 28.61 -2.35
N THR A 192 -15.54 27.42 -2.38
CA THR A 192 -14.35 27.03 -1.61
C THR A 192 -13.06 27.75 -2.03
N PHE A 193 -13.11 28.67 -2.99
CA PHE A 193 -11.96 29.47 -3.44
C PHE A 193 -11.79 30.84 -2.78
N GLU A 194 -12.70 31.30 -1.91
CA GLU A 194 -12.61 32.66 -1.34
C GLU A 194 -11.98 32.76 0.07
N ASN A 195 -11.65 31.65 0.74
CA ASN A 195 -11.26 31.69 2.16
C ASN A 195 -9.94 30.97 2.54
N SER A 196 -9.09 30.61 1.58
CA SER A 196 -7.72 30.13 1.86
C SER A 196 -6.64 31.21 1.71
N SER A 197 -6.96 32.37 1.12
CA SER A 197 -6.05 33.51 0.94
C SER A 197 -6.05 34.51 2.11
N ASN A 198 -6.71 34.18 3.23
CA ASN A 198 -6.78 35.06 4.41
C ASN A 198 -6.46 34.35 5.73
N LYS A 199 -5.40 33.53 5.73
CA LYS A 199 -4.72 33.11 6.95
C LYS A 199 -3.22 33.39 6.80
N ASN A 200 -2.85 34.61 7.18
CA ASN A 200 -1.51 34.94 7.66
C ASN A 200 -1.28 34.28 9.03
#